data_AF-A0A497MPS3-F1
#
_entry.id   AF-A0A497MPS3-F1
#
_cell.length_a   1.000
_cell.length_b   1.000
_cell.length_c   1.000
_cell.angle_alpha   90.00
_cell.angle_beta   90.00
_cell.angle_gamma   90.00
#
_symmetry.space_group_name_H-M   'P 1'
#
loop_
_entity.id
_entity.type
_entity.pdbx_description
1 polymer ?
#
loop_
_entity_poly.entity_id
_entity_poly.type
_entity_poly.pdbx_seq_one_letter_code
_entity_poly.pdbx_strand_id
1 'polypeptide(L)'
;VGIGCVTTIPEKDPSKIQPAIVEGPVRTALCFDGKILNVKRLMEEVKPVEPRSEAELLALLFAGKLDSGLHPVEAASQLMREVKGVYSLVALTERGEMVAARDPLGLKPLAIGSFGFDYGVIASESCAIDVIGADFKSDVQPGEIYYFDAYSIERKQAVKPKPKYCAFEHVYLARPDSIVNEVPVYDARIRIGEMLAEEHPASGADIVLGVPETAIPFAVAYAQKARIPFGLGFVQTGRRVRSAIKPTQFERLVGVQLKLNPIKSAIAGRKIVLVDDSVVRGTTTKNTVNLMRNKMGAKEVHVRVGSPRIVAQCPYGTEVPPKDELIAACLSAGEVSRVVGADSFHWLSVKGLVKALGIPRSKLCLGCFTGKYPLEGE
;
A
#
# COMPACT_ATOMS: atom_id res chain seq x y z
N VAL A 1 -11.79 -0.39 25.48
CA VAL A 1 -11.71 -0.64 24.02
C VAL A 1 -11.51 0.69 23.32
N GLY A 2 -10.74 0.73 22.24
CA GLY A 2 -10.50 1.95 21.46
C GLY A 2 -10.15 1.61 20.02
N ILE A 3 -10.40 2.56 19.11
CA ILE A 3 -10.04 2.46 17.70
C ILE A 3 -9.22 3.68 17.30
N GLY A 4 -8.42 3.57 16.24
CA GLY A 4 -7.59 4.65 15.76
C GLY A 4 -7.35 4.55 14.25
N CYS A 5 -6.99 5.67 13.65
CA CYS A 5 -6.67 5.77 12.23
C CYS A 5 -5.40 6.61 12.06
N VAL A 6 -4.62 6.27 11.03
CA VAL A 6 -3.49 7.08 10.57
C VAL A 6 -3.66 7.35 9.09
N THR A 7 -3.26 8.55 8.66
CA THR A 7 -3.25 8.94 7.24
C THR A 7 -1.89 9.49 6.88
N THR A 8 -1.42 9.17 5.67
CA THR A 8 -0.18 9.71 5.11
C THR A 8 -0.36 11.16 4.65
N ILE A 9 -1.60 11.56 4.34
CA ILE A 9 -1.97 12.91 3.91
C ILE A 9 -2.54 13.66 5.12
N PRO A 10 -1.97 14.80 5.52
CA PRO A 10 -2.56 15.65 6.52
C PRO A 10 -3.91 16.10 6.00
N GLU A 11 -4.96 15.65 6.66
CA GLU A 11 -6.27 16.22 6.44
C GLU A 11 -6.23 17.66 6.96
N LYS A 12 -6.57 18.60 6.07
CA LYS A 12 -6.53 20.03 6.38
C LYS A 12 -7.79 20.47 7.12
N ASP A 13 -8.89 19.75 6.90
CA ASP A 13 -10.15 19.97 7.57
C ASP A 13 -10.25 19.04 8.79
N PRO A 14 -10.08 19.54 10.03
CA PRO A 14 -10.10 18.70 11.22
C PRO A 14 -11.38 17.88 11.37
N SER A 15 -12.48 18.33 10.77
CA SER A 15 -13.77 17.64 10.82
C SER A 15 -13.82 16.34 10.00
N LYS A 16 -12.83 16.10 9.13
CA LYS A 16 -12.70 14.89 8.30
C LYS A 16 -11.66 13.91 8.83
N ILE A 17 -11.00 14.24 9.95
CA ILE A 17 -10.05 13.35 10.61
C ILE A 17 -10.80 12.16 11.21
N GLN A 18 -10.27 10.95 11.00
CA GLN A 18 -10.81 9.73 11.58
C GLN A 18 -10.20 9.46 12.97
N PRO A 19 -10.91 8.78 13.90
CA PRO A 19 -12.23 8.18 13.76
C PRO A 19 -13.34 9.21 13.55
N ALA A 20 -14.23 8.96 12.60
CA ALA A 20 -15.43 9.78 12.45
C ALA A 20 -16.41 9.40 13.55
N ILE A 21 -16.82 10.38 14.36
CA ILE A 21 -17.75 10.19 15.48
C ILE A 21 -19.09 10.80 15.10
N VAL A 22 -20.15 9.99 15.20
CA VAL A 22 -21.53 10.41 15.03
C VAL A 22 -22.26 10.28 16.36
N GLU A 23 -23.04 11.30 16.73
CA GLU A 23 -23.67 11.39 18.05
C GLU A 23 -25.02 10.67 18.14
N GLY A 24 -25.63 10.27 17.02
CA GLY A 24 -26.90 9.54 17.03
C GLY A 24 -27.25 8.94 15.67
N PRO A 25 -28.27 8.05 15.61
CA PRO A 25 -29.15 7.62 16.70
C PRO A 25 -28.52 6.67 17.74
N VAL A 26 -27.46 5.95 17.36
CA VAL A 26 -26.56 5.25 18.31
C VAL A 26 -25.18 5.86 18.17
N ARG A 27 -24.59 6.35 19.27
CA ARG A 27 -23.29 7.02 19.19
C ARG A 27 -22.20 6.04 18.78
N THR A 28 -21.55 6.34 17.66
CA THR A 28 -20.63 5.42 16.98
C THR A 28 -19.39 6.16 16.49
N ALA A 29 -18.21 5.59 16.76
CA ALA A 29 -16.95 5.98 16.12
C ALA A 29 -16.60 4.97 15.02
N LEU A 30 -16.12 5.43 13.85
CA LEU A 30 -15.72 4.56 12.75
C LEU A 30 -14.39 5.00 12.12
N CYS A 31 -13.54 4.02 11.85
CA CYS A 31 -12.36 4.16 10.99
C CYS A 31 -12.51 3.26 9.77
N PHE A 32 -12.06 3.73 8.61
CA PHE A 32 -11.92 2.90 7.43
C PHE A 32 -10.71 3.31 6.57
N ASP A 33 -10.10 2.32 5.94
CA ASP A 33 -9.15 2.49 4.83
C ASP A 33 -9.79 1.95 3.55
N GLY A 34 -9.86 2.76 2.50
CA GLY A 34 -10.46 2.36 1.23
C GLY A 34 -11.05 3.51 0.43
N LYS A 35 -12.03 3.19 -0.43
CA LYS A 35 -12.83 4.15 -1.19
C LYS A 35 -14.24 3.63 -1.43
N ILE A 36 -15.23 4.50 -1.21
CA ILE A 36 -16.64 4.23 -1.50
C ILE A 36 -17.00 4.80 -2.87
N LEU A 37 -17.65 4.01 -3.72
CA LEU A 37 -17.94 4.35 -5.11
C LEU A 37 -19.38 4.86 -5.30
N ASN A 38 -20.33 4.37 -4.51
CA ASN A 38 -21.75 4.74 -4.61
C ASN A 38 -22.17 5.80 -3.56
N VAL A 39 -21.26 6.72 -3.19
CA VAL A 39 -21.47 7.76 -2.17
C VAL A 39 -22.77 8.54 -2.40
N LYS A 40 -23.05 8.98 -3.63
CA LYS A 40 -24.26 9.76 -3.94
C LYS A 40 -25.56 9.05 -3.56
N ARG A 41 -25.65 7.75 -3.84
CA ARG A 41 -26.82 6.94 -3.48
C ARG A 41 -26.92 6.77 -1.96
N LEU A 42 -25.81 6.49 -1.31
CA LEU A 42 -25.75 6.30 0.14
C LEU A 42 -26.08 7.60 0.92
N MET A 43 -25.72 8.77 0.38
CA MET A 43 -26.08 10.06 0.99
C MET A 43 -27.59 10.29 1.07
N GLU A 44 -28.38 9.75 0.14
CA GLU A 44 -29.85 9.87 0.19
C GLU A 44 -30.45 9.14 1.40
N GLU A 45 -29.79 8.08 1.88
CA GLU A 45 -30.27 7.26 2.99
C GLU A 45 -30.04 7.91 4.37
N VAL A 46 -29.17 8.92 4.45
CA VAL A 46 -28.85 9.65 5.70
C VAL A 46 -29.41 11.07 5.74
N LYS A 47 -30.18 11.48 4.72
CA LYS A 47 -30.85 12.79 4.71
C LYS A 47 -31.79 12.94 5.92
N PRO A 48 -31.90 14.15 6.50
CA PRO A 48 -31.35 15.43 6.04
C PRO A 48 -29.89 15.71 6.45
N VAL A 49 -29.18 14.74 7.06
CA VAL A 49 -27.79 14.94 7.48
C VAL A 49 -26.86 14.91 6.26
N GLU A 50 -25.94 15.88 6.18
CA GLU A 50 -24.89 15.92 5.16
C GLU A 50 -23.55 15.47 5.78
N PRO A 51 -23.05 14.26 5.48
CA PRO A 51 -21.80 13.76 6.02
C PRO A 51 -20.60 14.55 5.47
N ARG A 52 -19.62 14.82 6.34
CA ARG A 52 -18.40 15.59 6.00
C ARG A 52 -17.34 14.71 5.32
N SER A 53 -17.42 13.40 5.51
CA SER A 53 -16.48 12.41 4.95
C SER A 53 -17.15 11.07 4.65
N GLU A 54 -16.47 10.22 3.87
CA GLU A 54 -16.92 8.83 3.64
C GLU A 54 -16.96 8.03 4.95
N ALA A 55 -16.03 8.27 5.89
CA ALA A 55 -16.02 7.61 7.19
C ALA A 55 -17.26 7.99 8.02
N GLU A 56 -17.64 9.27 8.01
CA GLU A 56 -18.85 9.74 8.69
C GLU A 56 -20.13 9.21 8.05
N LEU A 57 -20.18 9.15 6.71
CA LEU A 57 -21.29 8.55 6.00
C LEU A 57 -21.48 7.08 6.40
N LEU A 58 -20.40 6.29 6.45
CA LEU A 58 -20.44 4.90 6.90
C LEU A 58 -20.87 4.79 8.37
N ALA A 59 -20.39 5.70 9.23
CA ALA A 59 -20.76 5.73 10.64
C ALA A 59 -22.27 6.02 10.83
N LEU A 60 -22.83 6.98 10.11
CA LEU A 60 -24.26 7.30 10.14
C LEU A 60 -25.12 6.14 9.65
N LEU A 61 -24.75 5.52 8.53
CA LEU A 61 -25.47 4.35 7.98
C LEU A 61 -25.45 3.16 8.95
N PHE A 62 -24.30 2.93 9.60
CA PHE A 62 -24.17 1.88 10.60
C PHE A 62 -25.00 2.20 11.86
N ALA A 63 -24.92 3.43 12.38
CA ALA A 63 -25.70 3.88 13.52
C ALA A 63 -27.21 3.79 13.29
N GLY A 64 -27.71 4.20 12.11
CA GLY A 64 -29.13 4.06 11.75
C GLY A 64 -29.59 2.60 11.68
N LYS A 65 -28.71 1.69 11.22
CA LYS A 65 -29.01 0.24 11.22
C LYS A 65 -29.09 -0.32 12.64
N LEU A 66 -28.21 0.11 13.54
CA LEU A 66 -28.30 -0.26 14.96
C LEU A 66 -29.58 0.23 15.62
N ASP A 67 -30.00 1.46 15.33
CA ASP A 67 -31.23 2.06 15.87
C ASP A 67 -32.51 1.35 15.44
N SER A 68 -32.51 0.74 14.24
CA SER A 68 -33.61 -0.14 13.82
C SER A 68 -33.68 -1.50 14.55
N GLY A 69 -32.84 -1.70 15.57
CA GLY A 69 -32.83 -2.88 16.43
C GLY A 69 -31.97 -4.04 15.91
N LEU A 70 -31.16 -3.81 14.86
CA LEU A 70 -30.27 -4.84 14.35
C LEU A 70 -29.08 -5.07 15.29
N HIS A 71 -28.74 -6.34 15.48
CA HIS A 71 -27.46 -6.73 16.09
C HIS A 71 -26.30 -6.14 15.26
N PRO A 72 -25.18 -5.71 15.88
CA PRO A 72 -24.07 -5.07 15.16
C PRO A 72 -23.52 -5.89 13.98
N VAL A 73 -23.48 -7.22 14.11
CA VAL A 73 -23.10 -8.11 13.01
C VAL A 73 -24.07 -8.04 11.83
N GLU A 74 -25.38 -7.94 12.08
CA GLU A 74 -26.40 -7.79 11.03
C GLU A 74 -26.37 -6.40 10.41
N ALA A 75 -26.21 -5.36 11.22
CA ALA A 75 -26.05 -3.99 10.74
C ALA A 75 -24.85 -3.85 9.80
N ALA A 76 -23.69 -4.40 10.19
CA ALA A 76 -22.51 -4.42 9.33
C ALA A 76 -22.69 -5.33 8.10
N SER A 77 -23.41 -6.44 8.22
CA SER A 77 -23.75 -7.31 7.09
C SER A 77 -24.61 -6.59 6.04
N GLN A 78 -25.59 -5.80 6.48
CA GLN A 78 -26.42 -4.99 5.58
C GLN A 78 -25.61 -3.87 4.93
N LEU A 79 -24.82 -3.14 5.73
CA LEU A 79 -23.92 -2.11 5.22
C LEU A 79 -23.00 -2.67 4.13
N MET A 80 -22.42 -3.85 4.36
CA MET A 80 -21.53 -4.50 3.41
C MET A 80 -22.20 -4.83 2.07
N ARG A 81 -23.51 -5.14 2.07
CA ARG A 81 -24.29 -5.41 0.85
C ARG A 81 -24.65 -4.15 0.07
N GLU A 82 -24.82 -3.03 0.76
CA GLU A 82 -25.23 -1.75 0.16
C GLU A 82 -24.05 -0.94 -0.37
N VAL A 83 -22.92 -0.99 0.34
CA VAL A 83 -21.72 -0.21 0.02
C VAL A 83 -20.97 -0.85 -1.14
N LYS A 84 -20.91 -0.12 -2.26
CA LYS A 84 -20.03 -0.46 -3.38
C LYS A 84 -18.71 0.26 -3.21
N GLY A 85 -17.62 -0.49 -3.19
CA GLY A 85 -16.28 0.04 -3.04
C GLY A 85 -15.35 -0.99 -2.44
N VAL A 86 -14.22 -0.51 -1.95
CA VAL A 86 -13.26 -1.34 -1.22
C VAL A 86 -12.96 -0.70 0.11
N TYR A 87 -12.89 -1.50 1.16
CA TYR A 87 -12.70 -1.00 2.50
C TYR A 87 -12.28 -2.10 3.45
N SER A 88 -11.43 -1.73 4.39
CA SER A 88 -11.33 -2.38 5.70
C SER A 88 -11.79 -1.36 6.73
N LEU A 89 -12.70 -1.73 7.61
CA LEU A 89 -13.27 -0.82 8.59
C LEU A 89 -13.28 -1.42 9.99
N VAL A 90 -13.24 -0.54 10.98
CA VAL A 90 -13.53 -0.82 12.38
C VAL A 90 -14.50 0.23 12.91
N ALA A 91 -15.49 -0.20 13.68
CA ALA A 91 -16.47 0.65 14.34
C ALA A 91 -16.56 0.32 15.83
N LEU A 92 -16.82 1.32 16.65
CA LEU A 92 -16.99 1.20 18.10
C LEU A 92 -18.26 1.95 18.53
N THR A 93 -19.17 1.26 19.20
CA THR A 93 -20.38 1.87 19.76
C THR A 93 -20.12 2.42 21.16
N GLU A 94 -20.98 3.32 21.63
CA GLU A 94 -20.94 3.81 23.03
C GLU A 94 -21.14 2.72 24.08
N ARG A 95 -21.72 1.57 23.70
CA ARG A 95 -21.85 0.38 24.56
C ARG A 95 -20.55 -0.39 24.72
N GLY A 96 -19.48 -0.01 24.01
CA GLY A 96 -18.19 -0.69 24.02
C GLY A 96 -18.13 -1.89 23.07
N GLU A 97 -19.09 -2.02 22.16
CA GLU A 97 -19.12 -3.08 21.13
C GLU A 97 -18.26 -2.67 19.94
N MET A 98 -17.33 -3.53 19.53
CA MET A 98 -16.47 -3.29 18.37
C MET A 98 -16.86 -4.20 17.21
N VAL A 99 -16.92 -3.65 16.01
CA VAL A 99 -17.08 -4.41 14.77
C VAL A 99 -15.89 -4.15 13.86
N ALA A 100 -15.33 -5.20 13.27
CA ALA A 100 -14.34 -5.13 12.22
C ALA A 100 -14.90 -5.82 10.97
N ALA A 101 -14.80 -5.19 9.80
CA ALA A 101 -15.33 -5.75 8.57
C ALA A 101 -14.39 -5.49 7.39
N ARG A 102 -14.31 -6.47 6.49
CA ARG A 102 -13.51 -6.38 5.27
C ARG A 102 -14.39 -6.59 4.05
N ASP A 103 -14.27 -5.72 3.06
CA ASP A 103 -15.09 -5.77 1.85
C ASP A 103 -14.99 -7.14 1.12
N PRO A 104 -15.95 -7.52 0.28
CA PRO A 104 -15.97 -8.83 -0.39
C PRO A 104 -14.79 -9.10 -1.34
N LEU A 105 -14.09 -8.06 -1.81
CA LEU A 105 -12.86 -8.19 -2.57
C LEU A 105 -11.62 -8.33 -1.67
N GLY A 106 -11.69 -7.85 -0.43
CA GLY A 106 -10.57 -7.83 0.50
C GLY A 106 -9.37 -7.06 -0.06
N LEU A 107 -9.60 -6.02 -0.87
CA LEU A 107 -8.52 -5.32 -1.57
C LEU A 107 -7.57 -4.66 -0.57
N LYS A 108 -8.13 -4.00 0.46
CA LYS A 108 -7.39 -3.42 1.58
C LYS A 108 -7.13 -4.49 2.66
N PRO A 109 -5.96 -4.48 3.31
CA PRO A 109 -5.60 -5.49 4.30
C PRO A 109 -6.27 -5.21 5.65
N LEU A 110 -6.59 -6.31 6.36
CA LEU A 110 -7.11 -6.28 7.72
C LEU A 110 -6.72 -7.59 8.40
N ALA A 111 -6.11 -7.50 9.56
CA ALA A 111 -5.58 -8.60 10.34
C ALA A 111 -6.21 -8.64 11.73
N ILE A 112 -6.32 -9.84 12.28
CA ILE A 112 -6.76 -10.09 13.65
C ILE A 112 -5.65 -10.75 14.46
N GLY A 113 -5.55 -10.34 15.71
CA GLY A 113 -4.63 -10.87 16.69
C GLY A 113 -5.25 -11.02 18.08
N SER A 114 -4.48 -11.60 18.98
CA SER A 114 -4.90 -11.87 20.36
C SER A 114 -3.75 -11.74 21.36
N PHE A 115 -4.10 -11.56 22.63
CA PHE A 115 -3.20 -11.84 23.74
C PHE A 115 -3.55 -13.23 24.28
N GLY A 116 -2.77 -14.26 23.90
CA GLY A 116 -3.11 -15.65 24.23
C GLY A 116 -4.43 -16.08 23.57
N PHE A 117 -5.44 -16.43 24.36
CA PHE A 117 -6.76 -16.82 23.85
C PHE A 117 -7.72 -15.63 23.66
N ASP A 118 -7.34 -14.43 24.13
CA ASP A 118 -8.19 -13.24 24.11
C ASP A 118 -8.03 -12.49 22.80
N TYR A 119 -8.82 -12.87 21.79
CA TYR A 119 -8.93 -12.13 20.54
C TYR A 119 -9.49 -10.73 20.80
N GLY A 120 -8.94 -9.72 20.14
CA GLY A 120 -9.38 -8.34 20.38
C GLY A 120 -8.50 -7.26 19.77
N VAL A 121 -7.47 -7.65 19.02
CA VAL A 121 -6.59 -6.71 18.31
C VAL A 121 -6.91 -6.79 16.83
N ILE A 122 -7.29 -5.66 16.24
CA ILE A 122 -7.52 -5.52 14.80
C ILE A 122 -6.60 -4.43 14.27
N ALA A 123 -5.93 -4.69 13.15
CA ALA A 123 -5.07 -3.71 12.50
C ALA A 123 -5.05 -3.93 10.98
N SER A 124 -4.68 -2.90 10.22
CA SER A 124 -4.48 -3.05 8.77
C SER A 124 -3.37 -4.06 8.43
N GLU A 125 -2.35 -4.18 9.28
CA GLU A 125 -1.19 -5.05 9.06
C GLU A 125 -0.79 -5.80 10.34
N SER A 126 -0.24 -7.02 10.19
CA SER A 126 0.19 -7.84 11.32
C SER A 126 1.29 -7.18 12.16
N CYS A 127 2.18 -6.38 11.56
CA CYS A 127 3.28 -5.75 12.30
C CYS A 127 2.79 -4.85 13.45
N ALA A 128 1.58 -4.28 13.36
CA ALA A 128 1.02 -3.46 14.42
C ALA A 128 0.57 -4.33 15.61
N ILE A 129 0.13 -5.56 15.34
CA ILE A 129 -0.24 -6.57 16.34
C ILE A 129 1.03 -7.05 17.06
N ASP A 130 2.08 -7.37 16.30
CA ASP A 130 3.35 -7.85 16.84
C ASP A 130 4.03 -6.79 17.74
N VAL A 131 4.01 -5.52 17.32
CA VAL A 131 4.64 -4.40 18.07
C VAL A 131 4.04 -4.20 19.45
N ILE A 132 2.75 -4.49 19.64
CA ILE A 132 2.11 -4.38 20.95
C ILE A 132 2.23 -5.66 21.80
N GLY A 133 2.95 -6.68 21.30
CA GLY A 133 3.15 -7.95 21.98
C GLY A 133 1.97 -8.92 21.87
N ALA A 134 1.05 -8.69 20.93
CA ALA A 134 -0.03 -9.63 20.61
C ALA A 134 0.42 -10.61 19.52
N ASP A 135 -0.23 -11.77 19.47
CA ASP A 135 0.02 -12.76 18.42
C ASP A 135 -0.87 -12.46 17.21
N PHE A 136 -0.27 -12.36 16.01
CA PHE A 136 -1.02 -12.46 14.77
C PHE A 136 -1.72 -13.83 14.68
N LYS A 137 -3.02 -13.83 14.38
CA LYS A 137 -3.81 -15.07 14.21
C LYS A 137 -4.16 -15.36 12.76
N SER A 138 -4.71 -14.37 12.06
CA SER A 138 -5.02 -14.51 10.63
C SER A 138 -5.33 -13.16 9.99
N ASP A 139 -5.37 -13.12 8.66
CA ASP A 139 -6.11 -12.09 7.94
C ASP A 139 -7.61 -12.25 8.18
N VAL A 140 -8.32 -11.13 8.31
CA VAL A 140 -9.79 -11.09 8.19
C VAL A 140 -10.13 -11.38 6.73
N GLN A 141 -11.00 -12.36 6.49
CA GLN A 141 -11.29 -12.83 5.13
C GLN A 141 -12.16 -11.83 4.34
N PRO A 142 -12.12 -11.84 3.00
CA PRO A 142 -13.00 -11.00 2.20
C PRO A 142 -14.49 -11.27 2.51
N GLY A 143 -15.26 -10.23 2.80
CA GLY A 143 -16.68 -10.32 3.15
C GLY A 143 -16.95 -10.83 4.56
N GLU A 144 -15.93 -10.89 5.41
CA GLU A 144 -16.01 -11.33 6.80
C GLU A 144 -16.21 -10.16 7.76
N ILE A 145 -16.88 -10.45 8.86
CA ILE A 145 -17.16 -9.55 9.97
C ILE A 145 -16.72 -10.24 11.26
N TYR A 146 -16.02 -9.50 12.10
CA TYR A 146 -15.82 -9.83 13.50
C TYR A 146 -16.57 -8.82 14.36
N TYR A 147 -17.19 -9.32 15.42
CA TYR A 147 -17.80 -8.54 16.48
C TYR A 147 -17.18 -8.93 17.81
N PHE A 148 -16.99 -7.94 18.68
CA PHE A 148 -16.42 -8.09 20.01
C PHE A 148 -17.27 -7.29 20.99
N ASP A 149 -17.63 -7.91 22.10
CA ASP A 149 -18.07 -7.21 23.30
C ASP A 149 -17.28 -7.66 24.52
N ALA A 150 -17.74 -7.28 25.72
CA ALA A 150 -17.07 -7.61 26.96
C ALA A 150 -17.07 -9.11 27.29
N TYR A 151 -17.91 -9.92 26.63
CA TYR A 151 -18.17 -11.31 27.00
C TYR A 151 -17.94 -12.30 25.86
N SER A 152 -17.97 -11.84 24.61
CA SER A 152 -18.09 -12.70 23.45
C SER A 152 -17.43 -12.12 22.21
N ILE A 153 -17.10 -13.04 21.30
CA ILE A 153 -16.55 -12.75 19.99
C ILE A 153 -17.37 -13.53 18.98
N GLU A 154 -17.91 -12.82 18.00
CA GLU A 154 -18.69 -13.43 16.91
C GLU A 154 -17.96 -13.22 15.59
N ARG A 155 -17.90 -14.26 14.77
CA ARG A 155 -17.34 -14.23 13.43
C ARG A 155 -18.43 -14.62 12.44
N LYS A 156 -18.64 -13.81 11.39
CA LYS A 156 -19.63 -14.06 10.35
C LYS A 156 -19.09 -13.81 8.95
N GLN A 157 -19.29 -14.77 8.06
CA GLN A 157 -19.15 -14.56 6.62
C GLN A 157 -20.44 -13.91 6.08
N ALA A 158 -20.44 -12.58 5.94
CA ALA A 158 -21.64 -11.81 5.59
C ALA A 158 -21.94 -11.80 4.08
N VAL A 159 -20.90 -11.81 3.25
CA VAL A 159 -20.99 -11.81 1.78
C VAL A 159 -20.02 -12.82 1.21
N LYS A 160 -20.38 -13.49 0.10
CA LYS A 160 -19.50 -14.47 -0.56
C LYS A 160 -18.18 -13.80 -1.01
N PRO A 161 -17.01 -14.36 -0.66
CA PRO A 161 -15.72 -13.78 -1.00
C PRO A 161 -15.47 -13.79 -2.52
N LYS A 162 -14.94 -12.68 -3.04
CA LYS A 162 -14.50 -12.49 -4.42
C LYS A 162 -13.11 -11.82 -4.43
N PRO A 163 -12.07 -12.47 -3.88
CA PRO A 163 -10.79 -11.82 -3.56
C PRO A 163 -10.17 -11.11 -4.77
N LYS A 164 -9.69 -9.88 -4.54
CA LYS A 164 -8.90 -9.03 -5.45
C LYS A 164 -7.86 -8.25 -4.65
N TYR A 165 -7.03 -8.98 -3.90
CA TYR A 165 -6.00 -8.44 -3.03
C TYR A 165 -5.11 -7.44 -3.78
N CYS A 166 -4.81 -6.29 -3.16
CA CYS A 166 -3.96 -5.28 -3.77
C CYS A 166 -2.52 -5.79 -3.87
N ALA A 167 -2.03 -6.03 -5.09
CA ALA A 167 -0.64 -6.45 -5.31
C ALA A 167 0.37 -5.36 -4.93
N PHE A 168 -0.07 -4.10 -4.84
CA PHE A 168 0.79 -2.97 -4.47
C PHE A 168 1.14 -2.95 -2.97
N GLU A 169 0.38 -3.66 -2.13
CA GLU A 169 0.68 -3.86 -0.71
C GLU A 169 2.04 -4.55 -0.55
N HIS A 170 2.23 -5.70 -1.21
CA HIS A 170 3.48 -6.47 -1.14
C HIS A 170 4.67 -5.73 -1.79
N VAL A 171 4.41 -4.98 -2.86
CA VAL A 171 5.47 -4.25 -3.58
C VAL A 171 5.98 -3.06 -2.78
N TYR A 172 5.09 -2.25 -2.19
CA TYR A 172 5.46 -0.94 -1.65
C TYR A 172 4.78 -0.55 -0.34
N LEU A 173 3.45 -0.70 -0.23
CA LEU A 173 2.70 -0.06 0.86
C LEU A 173 2.91 -0.74 2.23
N ALA A 174 2.79 -2.07 2.27
CA ALA A 174 2.91 -2.81 3.52
C ALA A 174 4.36 -2.81 4.02
N ARG A 175 4.52 -2.90 5.34
CA ARG A 175 5.85 -3.05 5.93
C ARG A 175 6.42 -4.44 5.64
N PRO A 176 7.76 -4.57 5.51
CA PRO A 176 8.38 -5.85 5.19
C PRO A 176 8.18 -6.91 6.28
N ASP A 177 8.02 -6.49 7.54
CA ASP A 177 7.75 -7.36 8.70
C ASP A 177 6.26 -7.72 8.86
N SER A 178 5.40 -7.36 7.91
CA SER A 178 3.99 -7.74 7.89
C SER A 178 3.75 -9.04 7.12
N ILE A 179 2.69 -9.74 7.51
CA ILE A 179 2.03 -10.79 6.74
C ILE A 179 0.72 -10.21 6.21
N VAL A 180 0.52 -10.27 4.89
CA VAL A 180 -0.68 -9.73 4.23
C VAL A 180 -1.25 -10.77 3.28
N ASN A 181 -2.49 -11.18 3.55
CA ASN A 181 -3.20 -12.24 2.83
C ASN A 181 -2.38 -13.54 2.76
N GLU A 182 -1.94 -14.02 3.93
CA GLU A 182 -1.11 -15.22 4.12
C GLU A 182 0.28 -15.16 3.47
N VAL A 183 0.68 -14.01 2.92
CA VAL A 183 1.98 -13.83 2.28
C VAL A 183 2.87 -12.93 3.14
N PRO A 184 3.99 -13.45 3.69
CA PRO A 184 5.02 -12.62 4.31
C PRO A 184 5.57 -11.62 3.29
N VAL A 185 5.49 -10.33 3.62
CA VAL A 185 5.87 -9.25 2.69
C VAL A 185 7.36 -9.33 2.38
N TYR A 186 8.22 -9.56 3.36
CA TYR A 186 9.66 -9.73 3.15
C TYR A 186 9.97 -10.82 2.12
N ASP A 187 9.37 -12.01 2.25
CA ASP A 187 9.63 -13.13 1.35
C ASP A 187 9.11 -12.87 -0.07
N ALA A 188 7.94 -12.23 -0.19
CA ALA A 188 7.44 -11.77 -1.48
C ALA A 188 8.44 -10.82 -2.15
N ARG A 189 9.08 -9.94 -1.36
CA ARG A 189 10.09 -9.03 -1.88
C ARG A 189 11.38 -9.74 -2.28
N ILE A 190 11.85 -10.72 -1.51
CA ILE A 190 12.97 -11.57 -1.96
C ILE A 190 12.66 -12.20 -3.33
N ARG A 191 11.49 -12.84 -3.48
CA ARG A 191 11.09 -13.46 -4.75
C ARG A 191 10.97 -12.46 -5.90
N ILE A 192 10.53 -11.22 -5.64
CA ILE A 192 10.52 -10.14 -6.63
C ILE A 192 11.94 -9.88 -7.16
N GLY A 193 12.93 -9.77 -6.29
CA GLY A 193 14.33 -9.56 -6.69
C GLY A 193 14.89 -10.71 -7.51
N GLU A 194 14.56 -11.96 -7.15
CA GLU A 194 14.95 -13.16 -7.92
C GLU A 194 14.33 -13.16 -9.31
N MET A 195 13.03 -12.87 -9.44
CA MET A 195 12.34 -12.80 -10.73
C MET A 195 12.93 -11.69 -11.60
N LEU A 196 13.28 -10.55 -11.00
CA LEU A 196 13.88 -9.42 -11.71
C LEU A 196 15.27 -9.76 -12.27
N ALA A 197 16.07 -10.54 -11.55
CA ALA A 197 17.36 -11.05 -12.03
C ALA A 197 17.20 -12.10 -13.13
N GLU A 198 16.17 -12.94 -13.04
CA GLU A 198 15.84 -13.94 -14.06
C GLU A 198 15.36 -13.30 -15.37
N GLU A 199 14.45 -12.33 -15.29
CA GLU A 199 13.88 -11.65 -16.46
C GLU A 199 14.86 -10.66 -17.11
N HIS A 200 15.65 -9.96 -16.29
CA HIS A 200 16.45 -8.82 -16.72
C HIS A 200 17.86 -8.85 -16.10
N PRO A 201 18.71 -9.82 -16.49
CA PRO A 201 20.10 -9.86 -16.04
C PRO A 201 20.88 -8.62 -16.51
N ALA A 202 21.96 -8.32 -15.81
CA ALA A 202 22.92 -7.26 -16.16
C ALA A 202 24.34 -7.85 -16.15
N SER A 203 24.61 -8.70 -17.14
CA SER A 203 25.88 -9.41 -17.24
C SER A 203 27.06 -8.44 -17.31
N GLY A 204 28.07 -8.67 -16.46
CA GLY A 204 29.26 -7.84 -16.39
C GLY A 204 29.12 -6.59 -15.50
N ALA A 205 28.01 -6.43 -14.76
CA ALA A 205 27.96 -5.44 -13.69
C ALA A 205 28.85 -5.84 -12.51
N ASP A 206 29.46 -4.84 -11.87
CA ASP A 206 30.41 -5.04 -10.78
C ASP A 206 29.73 -5.10 -9.41
N ILE A 207 28.56 -4.45 -9.28
CA ILE A 207 27.86 -4.30 -8.00
C ILE A 207 26.36 -4.04 -8.18
N VAL A 208 25.55 -4.55 -7.24
CA VAL A 208 24.14 -4.24 -7.10
C VAL A 208 23.92 -3.32 -5.91
N LEU A 209 23.21 -2.22 -6.11
CA LEU A 209 22.84 -1.23 -5.10
C LEU A 209 21.31 -1.11 -5.05
N GLY A 210 20.73 -1.18 -3.86
CA GLY A 210 19.29 -0.92 -3.66
C GLY A 210 19.03 0.51 -3.23
N VAL A 211 17.97 1.12 -3.78
CA VAL A 211 17.42 2.39 -3.28
C VAL A 211 16.68 2.10 -1.96
N PRO A 212 17.11 2.68 -0.83
CA PRO A 212 16.50 2.38 0.46
C PRO A 212 15.13 3.05 0.62
N GLU A 213 14.23 2.50 1.43
CA GLU A 213 14.38 1.27 2.24
C GLU A 213 13.72 0.05 1.57
N THR A 214 12.63 0.26 0.83
CA THR A 214 11.77 -0.80 0.27
C THR A 214 12.51 -1.69 -0.74
N ALA A 215 13.43 -1.14 -1.54
CA ALA A 215 14.10 -1.92 -2.58
C ALA A 215 15.30 -2.73 -2.10
N ILE A 216 15.69 -2.64 -0.81
CA ILE A 216 16.84 -3.36 -0.28
C ILE A 216 16.66 -4.89 -0.39
N PRO A 217 15.52 -5.50 0.03
CA PRO A 217 15.32 -6.94 -0.16
C PRO A 217 15.34 -7.35 -1.64
N PHE A 218 14.78 -6.52 -2.54
CA PHE A 218 14.85 -6.75 -4.00
C PHE A 218 16.31 -6.82 -4.47
N ALA A 219 17.11 -5.85 -4.05
CA ALA A 219 18.50 -5.71 -4.46
C ALA A 219 19.37 -6.86 -3.94
N VAL A 220 19.19 -7.26 -2.69
CA VAL A 220 19.91 -8.39 -2.08
C VAL A 220 19.60 -9.69 -2.83
N ALA A 221 18.32 -9.97 -3.08
CA ALA A 221 17.90 -11.18 -3.78
C ALA A 221 18.33 -11.17 -5.26
N TYR A 222 18.23 -10.02 -5.94
CA TYR A 222 18.75 -9.84 -7.30
C TYR A 222 20.25 -10.15 -7.35
N ALA A 223 21.03 -9.59 -6.41
CA ALA A 223 22.48 -9.77 -6.32
C ALA A 223 22.86 -11.25 -6.14
N GLN A 224 22.19 -11.95 -5.22
CA GLN A 224 22.39 -13.38 -4.97
C GLN A 224 22.06 -14.21 -6.21
N LYS A 225 20.91 -13.95 -6.84
CA LYS A 225 20.46 -14.68 -8.04
C LYS A 225 21.37 -14.44 -9.24
N ALA A 226 21.80 -13.19 -9.45
CA ALA A 226 22.68 -12.79 -10.54
C ALA A 226 24.16 -13.07 -10.26
N ARG A 227 24.52 -13.48 -9.03
CA ARG A 227 25.90 -13.70 -8.57
C ARG A 227 26.78 -12.45 -8.72
N ILE A 228 26.22 -11.28 -8.42
CA ILE A 228 26.91 -9.99 -8.40
C ILE A 228 26.97 -9.52 -6.94
N PRO A 229 28.09 -8.95 -6.46
CA PRO A 229 28.16 -8.42 -5.10
C PRO A 229 27.06 -7.39 -4.82
N PHE A 230 26.40 -7.50 -3.66
CA PHE A 230 25.55 -6.44 -3.14
C PHE A 230 26.40 -5.45 -2.34
N GLY A 231 26.07 -4.16 -2.41
CA GLY A 231 26.68 -3.15 -1.55
C GLY A 231 25.71 -2.07 -1.10
N LEU A 232 26.10 -1.39 -0.01
CA LEU A 232 25.41 -0.20 0.43
C LEU A 232 25.74 0.96 -0.51
N GLY A 233 24.76 1.40 -1.29
CA GLY A 233 24.92 2.49 -2.27
C GLY A 233 24.61 3.87 -1.72
N PHE A 234 23.80 3.95 -0.66
CA PHE A 234 23.26 5.19 -0.13
C PHE A 234 23.25 5.16 1.39
N VAL A 235 23.50 6.32 2.00
CA VAL A 235 23.22 6.60 3.41
C VAL A 235 22.00 7.50 3.49
N GLN A 236 21.05 7.16 4.34
CA GLN A 236 19.92 8.03 4.63
C GLN A 236 20.38 9.14 5.58
N THR A 237 20.38 10.39 5.10
CA THR A 237 20.96 11.54 5.82
C THR A 237 19.94 12.49 6.43
N GLY A 238 18.64 12.27 6.18
CA GLY A 238 17.57 13.16 6.66
C GLY A 238 16.49 12.43 7.49
N ARG A 239 15.96 13.10 8.52
CA ARG A 239 14.66 12.74 9.13
C ARG A 239 13.59 12.78 8.02
N ARG A 240 12.54 11.93 8.10
CA ARG A 240 11.36 11.93 7.20
C ARG A 240 10.51 13.21 7.33
N VAL A 241 11.10 14.40 7.49
CA VAL A 241 10.40 15.68 7.49
C VAL A 241 10.12 16.07 6.04
N ARG A 242 8.85 16.35 5.74
CA ARG A 242 8.40 16.69 4.38
C ARG A 242 9.11 17.96 3.92
N SER A 243 9.66 17.91 2.71
CA SER A 243 10.18 19.07 1.97
C SER A 243 9.10 20.07 1.52
N ALA A 244 7.90 20.01 2.12
CA ALA A 244 6.73 20.79 1.72
C ALA A 244 6.83 22.28 2.08
N ILE A 245 7.73 22.66 2.99
CA ILE A 245 7.88 24.04 3.49
C ILE A 245 9.08 24.76 2.83
N LYS A 246 9.38 24.49 1.55
CA LYS A 246 10.43 25.22 0.84
C LYS A 246 9.89 25.96 -0.40
N PRO A 247 10.08 27.29 -0.49
CA PRO A 247 9.38 28.16 -1.44
C PRO A 247 9.78 27.97 -2.91
N THR A 248 10.91 27.33 -3.23
CA THR A 248 11.40 27.22 -4.62
C THR A 248 11.56 25.77 -5.13
N GLN A 249 11.45 25.58 -6.45
CA GLN A 249 11.67 24.28 -7.12
C GLN A 249 13.11 23.77 -6.93
N PHE A 250 14.08 24.69 -6.83
CA PHE A 250 15.48 24.41 -6.54
C PHE A 250 15.67 23.84 -5.13
N GLU A 251 15.04 24.42 -4.12
CA GLU A 251 15.10 23.91 -2.75
C GLU A 251 14.36 22.58 -2.56
N ARG A 252 13.34 22.29 -3.39
CA ARG A 252 12.74 20.95 -3.45
C ARG A 252 13.69 19.92 -4.05
N LEU A 253 14.44 20.29 -5.11
CA LEU A 253 15.48 19.43 -5.69
C LEU A 253 16.61 19.16 -4.70
N VAL A 254 17.07 20.18 -3.97
CA VAL A 254 18.04 20.03 -2.87
C VAL A 254 17.43 19.21 -1.72
N GLY A 255 16.16 19.42 -1.37
CA GLY A 255 15.44 18.65 -0.34
C GLY A 255 15.29 17.16 -0.65
N VAL A 256 15.17 16.78 -1.93
CA VAL A 256 15.22 15.38 -2.38
C VAL A 256 16.65 14.84 -2.31
N GLN A 257 17.65 15.63 -2.73
CA GLN A 257 19.07 15.30 -2.56
C GLN A 257 19.49 15.12 -1.09
N LEU A 258 18.85 15.80 -0.14
CA LEU A 258 19.15 15.72 1.28
C LEU A 258 18.68 14.41 1.95
N LYS A 259 17.81 13.61 1.30
CA LYS A 259 17.25 12.40 1.91
C LYS A 259 18.16 11.18 1.76
N LEU A 260 18.84 11.04 0.62
CA LEU A 260 19.71 9.92 0.30
C LEU A 260 21.05 10.44 -0.24
N ASN A 261 22.13 10.16 0.47
CA ASN A 261 23.48 10.54 0.07
C ASN A 261 24.20 9.32 -0.54
N PRO A 262 24.59 9.35 -1.83
CA PRO A 262 25.30 8.23 -2.44
C PRO A 262 26.72 8.05 -1.87
N ILE A 263 27.14 6.80 -1.74
CA ILE A 263 28.48 6.44 -1.24
C ILE A 263 29.44 6.37 -2.43
N LYS A 264 30.27 7.41 -2.60
CA LYS A 264 31.19 7.53 -3.75
C LYS A 264 32.11 6.31 -3.91
N SER A 265 32.66 5.76 -2.83
CA SER A 265 33.53 4.58 -2.87
C SER A 265 32.82 3.30 -3.33
N ALA A 266 31.49 3.23 -3.20
CA ALA A 266 30.70 2.12 -3.69
C ALA A 266 30.38 2.25 -5.20
N ILE A 267 30.51 3.45 -5.78
CA ILE A 267 29.99 3.82 -7.11
C ILE A 267 31.12 4.10 -8.11
N ALA A 268 32.19 4.78 -7.69
CA ALA A 268 33.22 5.28 -8.59
C ALA A 268 33.91 4.16 -9.39
N GLY A 269 33.94 4.33 -10.72
CA GLY A 269 34.62 3.42 -11.64
C GLY A 269 33.92 2.08 -11.87
N ARG A 270 32.69 1.89 -11.37
CA ARG A 270 31.96 0.61 -11.44
C ARG A 270 30.78 0.66 -12.42
N LYS A 271 30.44 -0.50 -12.96
CA LYS A 271 29.19 -0.82 -13.66
C LYS A 271 28.17 -1.29 -12.63
N ILE A 272 27.04 -0.60 -12.54
CA ILE A 272 26.13 -0.73 -11.39
C ILE A 272 24.77 -1.22 -11.83
N VAL A 273 24.20 -2.18 -11.10
CA VAL A 273 22.76 -2.44 -11.11
C VAL A 273 22.11 -1.62 -10.00
N LEU A 274 21.29 -0.64 -10.35
CA LEU A 274 20.51 0.14 -9.41
C LEU A 274 19.10 -0.45 -9.32
N VAL A 275 18.75 -1.01 -8.17
CA VAL A 275 17.44 -1.62 -7.94
C VAL A 275 16.55 -0.65 -7.16
N ASP A 276 15.37 -0.36 -7.69
CA ASP A 276 14.36 0.51 -7.09
C ASP A 276 13.04 -0.24 -6.95
N ASP A 277 12.13 0.21 -6.08
CA ASP A 277 10.86 -0.47 -5.84
C ASP A 277 9.86 -0.23 -6.98
N SER A 278 9.70 1.03 -7.38
CA SER A 278 8.70 1.49 -8.32
C SER A 278 9.15 2.81 -8.94
N VAL A 279 8.64 3.10 -10.14
CA VAL A 279 8.93 4.36 -10.83
C VAL A 279 7.64 4.96 -11.34
N VAL A 280 7.27 6.11 -10.76
CA VAL A 280 6.03 6.85 -11.06
C VAL A 280 6.29 7.96 -12.09
N ARG A 281 6.94 9.06 -11.69
CA ARG A 281 7.28 10.19 -12.57
C ARG A 281 8.68 10.10 -13.20
N GLY A 282 9.54 9.21 -12.68
CA GLY A 282 10.92 9.05 -13.14
C GLY A 282 11.92 10.16 -12.74
N THR A 283 11.46 11.26 -12.15
CA THR A 283 12.33 12.39 -11.76
C THR A 283 13.36 12.01 -10.69
N THR A 284 12.96 11.26 -9.66
CA THR A 284 13.87 10.75 -8.62
C THR A 284 14.92 9.82 -9.21
N THR A 285 14.51 8.87 -10.05
CA THR A 285 15.42 7.94 -10.73
C THR A 285 16.39 8.67 -11.63
N LYS A 286 15.92 9.62 -12.46
CA LYS A 286 16.77 10.48 -13.30
C LYS A 286 17.81 11.24 -12.48
N ASN A 287 17.40 11.87 -11.38
CA ASN A 287 18.31 12.61 -10.52
C ASN A 287 19.36 11.70 -9.88
N THR A 288 18.96 10.50 -9.45
CA THR A 288 19.85 9.50 -8.84
C THR A 288 20.88 9.00 -9.85
N VAL A 289 20.45 8.59 -11.04
CA VAL A 289 21.34 8.13 -12.12
C VAL A 289 22.31 9.24 -12.54
N ASN A 290 21.82 10.46 -12.76
CA ASN A 290 22.66 11.60 -13.12
C ASN A 290 23.71 11.91 -12.03
N LEU A 291 23.34 11.81 -10.75
CA LEU A 291 24.27 12.02 -9.64
C LEU A 291 25.36 10.93 -9.62
N MET A 292 24.96 9.67 -9.80
CA MET A 292 25.89 8.54 -9.87
C MET A 292 26.88 8.67 -11.02
N ARG A 293 26.41 9.03 -12.22
CA ARG A 293 27.29 9.22 -13.39
C ARG A 293 28.15 10.47 -13.28
N ASN A 294 27.53 11.63 -13.11
CA ASN A 294 28.20 12.92 -13.30
C ASN A 294 29.03 13.36 -12.11
N LYS A 295 28.69 12.94 -10.88
CA LYS A 295 29.41 13.37 -9.67
C LYS A 295 30.13 12.23 -8.95
N MET A 296 29.63 11.00 -9.03
CA MET A 296 30.23 9.85 -8.33
C MET A 296 31.13 9.02 -9.24
N GLY A 297 31.04 9.15 -10.56
CA GLY A 297 31.92 8.49 -11.52
C GLY A 297 31.54 7.05 -11.85
N ALA A 298 30.25 6.69 -11.82
CA ALA A 298 29.78 5.40 -12.32
C ALA A 298 30.11 5.24 -13.81
N LYS A 299 30.58 4.07 -14.24
CA LYS A 299 30.85 3.75 -15.65
C LYS A 299 29.55 3.49 -16.42
N GLU A 300 28.73 2.60 -15.87
CA GLU A 300 27.43 2.19 -16.41
C GLU A 300 26.42 2.09 -15.26
N VAL A 301 25.17 2.41 -15.52
CA VAL A 301 24.05 2.30 -14.58
C VAL A 301 22.88 1.58 -15.26
N HIS A 302 22.59 0.36 -14.80
CA HIS A 302 21.48 -0.47 -15.22
C HIS A 302 20.36 -0.41 -14.18
N VAL A 303 19.25 0.24 -14.49
CA VAL A 303 18.12 0.38 -13.57
C VAL A 303 17.21 -0.84 -13.67
N ARG A 304 16.83 -1.40 -12.52
CA ARG A 304 15.89 -2.52 -12.39
C ARG A 304 14.82 -2.16 -11.37
N VAL A 305 13.55 -2.26 -11.76
CA VAL A 305 12.42 -1.84 -10.92
C VAL A 305 11.63 -3.07 -10.46
N GLY A 306 11.47 -3.23 -9.14
CA GLY A 306 10.79 -4.37 -8.51
C GLY A 306 9.28 -4.42 -8.76
N SER A 307 8.68 -3.33 -9.23
CA SER A 307 7.29 -3.28 -9.67
C SER A 307 7.16 -3.40 -11.20
N PRO A 308 6.02 -3.90 -11.69
CA PRO A 308 5.59 -3.63 -13.05
C PRO A 308 5.39 -2.15 -13.35
N ARG A 309 5.24 -1.83 -14.63
CA ARG A 309 4.90 -0.49 -15.12
C ARG A 309 3.62 0.02 -14.46
N ILE A 310 3.70 1.14 -13.75
CA ILE A 310 2.52 1.84 -13.23
C ILE A 310 1.95 2.70 -14.37
N VAL A 311 0.78 2.30 -14.88
CA VAL A 311 0.18 2.87 -16.10
C VAL A 311 -1.20 3.50 -15.88
N ALA A 312 -1.79 3.30 -14.70
CA ALA A 312 -3.11 3.79 -14.37
C ALA A 312 -3.19 4.28 -12.92
N GLN A 313 -4.00 5.31 -12.70
CA GLN A 313 -4.34 5.81 -11.38
C GLN A 313 -5.24 4.82 -10.63
N CYS A 314 -5.02 4.63 -9.33
CA CYS A 314 -5.82 3.75 -8.49
C CYS A 314 -7.11 4.47 -8.04
N PRO A 315 -8.31 3.90 -8.29
CA PRO A 315 -9.57 4.47 -7.83
C PRO A 315 -9.93 4.09 -6.37
N TYR A 316 -9.04 3.38 -5.67
CA TYR A 316 -9.34 2.66 -4.43
C TYR A 316 -8.60 3.19 -3.18
N GLY A 317 -8.14 4.44 -3.24
CA GLY A 317 -7.52 5.11 -2.09
C GLY A 317 -5.99 5.03 -2.03
N THR A 318 -5.34 4.28 -2.92
CA THR A 318 -3.87 4.42 -3.11
C THR A 318 -3.59 5.66 -3.95
N GLU A 319 -2.75 6.57 -3.45
CA GLU A 319 -2.34 7.75 -4.21
C GLU A 319 -1.41 7.36 -5.36
N VAL A 320 -1.97 7.28 -6.56
CA VAL A 320 -1.22 7.20 -7.81
C VAL A 320 -1.54 8.46 -8.62
N PRO A 321 -0.54 9.20 -9.14
CA PRO A 321 -0.80 10.38 -9.94
C PRO A 321 -1.63 10.13 -11.20
N PRO A 322 -2.20 11.18 -11.80
CA PRO A 322 -2.87 11.11 -13.09
C PRO A 322 -1.97 10.52 -14.19
N LYS A 323 -2.60 9.91 -15.20
CA LYS A 323 -1.93 9.10 -16.24
C LYS A 323 -0.84 9.87 -17.01
N ASP A 324 -1.06 11.15 -17.27
CA ASP A 324 -0.12 12.05 -17.96
C ASP A 324 1.17 12.32 -17.17
N GLU A 325 1.14 12.10 -15.85
CA GLU A 325 2.34 12.18 -15.01
C GLU A 325 3.08 10.84 -14.86
N LEU A 326 2.50 9.74 -15.33
CA LEU A 326 3.09 8.41 -15.22
C LEU A 326 4.06 8.15 -16.36
N ILE A 327 5.36 8.15 -16.07
CA ILE A 327 6.40 7.96 -17.10
C ILE A 327 6.21 6.65 -17.87
N ALA A 328 5.78 5.59 -17.17
CA ALA A 328 5.56 4.28 -17.75
C ALA A 328 4.26 4.18 -18.56
N ALA A 329 3.32 5.11 -18.42
CA ALA A 329 2.12 5.17 -19.27
C ALA A 329 2.43 5.78 -20.64
N CYS A 330 3.40 6.70 -20.70
CA CYS A 330 3.73 7.47 -21.89
C CYS A 330 4.92 6.93 -22.67
N LEU A 331 5.86 6.25 -22.00
CA LEU A 331 7.14 5.85 -22.58
C LEU A 331 7.40 4.34 -22.45
N SER A 332 8.11 3.79 -23.44
CA SER A 332 8.72 2.47 -23.40
C SER A 332 9.96 2.43 -22.50
N ALA A 333 10.43 1.22 -22.16
CA ALA A 333 11.63 1.03 -21.34
C ALA A 333 12.89 1.71 -21.94
N GLY A 334 13.09 1.60 -23.25
CA GLY A 334 14.23 2.23 -23.93
C GLY A 334 14.12 3.76 -23.99
N GLU A 335 12.92 4.31 -24.09
CA GLU A 335 12.70 5.76 -23.96
C GLU A 335 12.95 6.24 -22.54
N VAL A 336 12.46 5.52 -21.52
CA VAL A 336 12.73 5.84 -20.12
C VAL A 336 14.23 5.78 -19.83
N SER A 337 14.94 4.75 -20.30
CA SER A 337 16.40 4.63 -20.16
C SER A 337 17.12 5.89 -20.63
N ARG A 338 16.74 6.42 -21.80
CA ARG A 338 17.28 7.68 -22.35
C ARG A 338 16.91 8.89 -21.50
N VAL A 339 15.65 9.00 -21.06
CA VAL A 339 15.18 10.12 -20.25
C VAL A 339 15.87 10.21 -18.90
N VAL A 340 16.11 9.06 -18.25
CA VAL A 340 16.77 8.99 -16.93
C VAL A 340 18.30 8.99 -17.03
N GLY A 341 18.86 8.75 -18.22
CA GLY A 341 20.30 8.71 -18.46
C GLY A 341 20.97 7.40 -18.05
N ALA A 342 20.21 6.29 -18.03
CA ALA A 342 20.69 4.95 -17.70
C ALA A 342 21.09 4.18 -18.96
N ASP A 343 22.04 3.26 -18.82
CA ASP A 343 22.53 2.37 -19.89
C ASP A 343 21.50 1.29 -20.23
N SER A 344 20.72 0.84 -19.24
CA SER A 344 19.51 0.03 -19.47
C SER A 344 18.48 0.28 -18.38
N PHE A 345 17.21 0.07 -18.69
CA PHE A 345 16.11 0.25 -17.76
C PHE A 345 15.07 -0.85 -17.96
N HIS A 346 14.69 -1.56 -16.90
CA HIS A 346 13.64 -2.58 -16.98
C HIS A 346 12.77 -2.62 -15.72
N TRP A 347 11.47 -2.88 -15.93
CA TRP A 347 10.51 -3.19 -14.87
C TRP A 347 10.32 -4.70 -14.77
N LEU A 348 10.02 -5.20 -13.58
CA LEU A 348 9.50 -6.55 -13.42
C LEU A 348 8.24 -6.75 -14.28
N SER A 349 8.09 -7.90 -14.92
CA SER A 349 6.86 -8.19 -15.64
C SER A 349 5.67 -8.42 -14.69
N VAL A 350 4.45 -8.19 -15.16
CA VAL A 350 3.24 -8.53 -14.37
C VAL A 350 3.19 -10.03 -14.07
N LYS A 351 3.71 -10.88 -14.97
CA LYS A 351 3.80 -12.33 -14.75
C LYS A 351 4.81 -12.65 -13.64
N GLY A 352 5.96 -12.00 -13.67
CA GLY A 352 7.00 -12.09 -12.63
C GLY A 352 6.46 -11.69 -11.27
N LEU A 353 5.71 -10.59 -11.18
CA LEU A 353 5.05 -10.18 -9.93
C LEU A 353 4.08 -11.26 -9.42
N VAL A 354 3.16 -11.74 -10.28
CA VAL A 354 2.19 -12.79 -9.87
C VAL A 354 2.90 -14.04 -9.38
N LYS A 355 3.96 -14.47 -10.07
CA LYS A 355 4.79 -15.63 -9.67
C LYS A 355 5.48 -15.37 -8.33
N ALA A 356 6.04 -14.17 -8.13
CA ALA A 356 6.69 -13.80 -6.88
C ALA A 356 5.72 -13.70 -5.69
N LEU A 357 4.47 -13.27 -5.90
CA LEU A 357 3.48 -13.24 -4.81
C LEU A 357 2.97 -14.63 -4.44
N GLY A 358 2.97 -15.59 -5.38
CA GLY A 358 2.40 -16.92 -5.16
C GLY A 358 0.86 -16.92 -5.07
N ILE A 359 0.22 -15.78 -5.29
CA ILE A 359 -1.24 -15.62 -5.29
C ILE A 359 -1.75 -15.78 -6.73
N PRO A 360 -2.81 -16.57 -6.99
CA PRO A 360 -3.39 -16.69 -8.31
C PRO A 360 -3.77 -15.33 -8.89
N ARG A 361 -3.43 -15.09 -10.17
CA ARG A 361 -3.75 -13.83 -10.88
C ARG A 361 -5.22 -13.42 -10.74
N SER A 362 -6.14 -14.39 -10.73
CA SER A 362 -7.58 -14.15 -10.59
C SER A 362 -7.97 -13.54 -9.25
N LYS A 363 -7.15 -13.70 -8.21
CA LYS A 363 -7.34 -13.18 -6.85
C LYS A 363 -6.62 -11.85 -6.59
N LEU A 364 -5.87 -11.31 -7.56
CA LEU A 364 -5.10 -10.08 -7.41
C LEU A 364 -5.76 -8.91 -8.14
N CYS A 365 -5.77 -7.74 -7.51
CA CYS A 365 -5.92 -6.48 -8.20
C CYS A 365 -4.56 -6.06 -8.78
N LEU A 366 -4.51 -5.92 -10.10
CA LEU A 366 -3.34 -5.48 -10.87
C LEU A 366 -3.65 -4.20 -11.66
N GLY A 367 -4.69 -3.47 -11.26
CA GLY A 367 -5.24 -2.37 -12.04
C GLY A 367 -4.24 -1.23 -12.26
N CYS A 368 -3.45 -0.87 -11.25
CA CYS A 368 -2.37 0.12 -11.39
C CYS A 368 -1.38 -0.23 -12.51
N PHE A 369 -1.20 -1.52 -12.80
CA PHE A 369 -0.27 -2.05 -13.79
C PHE A 369 -0.90 -2.42 -15.14
N THR A 370 -2.22 -2.56 -15.19
CA THR A 370 -2.94 -3.09 -16.36
C THR A 370 -4.03 -2.17 -16.88
N GLY A 371 -4.42 -1.15 -16.10
CA GLY A 371 -5.58 -0.30 -16.36
C GLY A 371 -6.92 -1.03 -16.29
N LYS A 372 -6.97 -2.22 -15.66
CA LYS A 372 -8.19 -3.01 -15.50
C LYS A 372 -8.48 -3.21 -14.01
N TYR A 373 -9.56 -2.63 -13.52
CA TYR A 373 -9.92 -2.69 -12.10
C TYR A 373 -11.14 -3.60 -11.84
N PRO A 374 -11.23 -4.24 -10.66
CA PRO A 374 -12.31 -5.19 -10.38
C PRO A 374 -13.73 -4.63 -10.36
N LEU A 375 -13.89 -3.34 -10.04
CA LEU A 375 -15.19 -2.65 -9.95
C LEU A 375 -15.40 -1.64 -11.09
N GLU A 376 -14.65 -1.75 -12.20
CA GLU A 376 -14.87 -0.90 -13.37
C GLU A 376 -16.25 -1.16 -13.97
N GLY A 377 -17.10 -0.12 -13.97
CA GLY A 377 -18.45 -0.17 -14.55
C GLY A 377 -19.58 -0.51 -13.57
N GLU A 378 -19.29 -0.64 -12.26
CA GLU A 378 -20.30 -0.91 -11.21
C GLU A 378 -20.87 0.32 -10.51
#